data_AF-A0AA51RTN7-F1
#
_entry.id   AF-A0AA51RTN7-F1
#
_cell.length_a   1.000
_cell.length_b   1.000
_cell.length_c   1.000
_cell.angle_alpha   90.00
_cell.angle_beta   90.00
_cell.angle_gamma   90.00
#
_symmetry.space_group_name_H-M   'P 1'
#
loop_
_entity.id
_entity.type
_entity.pdbx_description
1 polymer ?
#
loop_
_entity_poly.entity_id
_entity_poly.type
_entity_poly.pdbx_seq_one_letter_code
_entity_poly.pdbx_strand_id
1 'polypeptide(L)'
;MYKLALTIIFLFSAPLFAADTPVTTISMLRGFTSTDVVGIYLKTADTIPNPAQCASNSLIRMAKLDSADFDMQYSLILAAFAANKRVTLKIHDTECSSSYPKLINTVVYQ
;
A
#
# COMPACT_ATOMS: atom_id res chain seq x y z
N MET A 1 0.81 59.01 -3.85
CA MET A 1 0.22 58.25 -2.74
C MET A 1 0.38 56.76 -3.05
N TYR A 2 1.42 56.10 -2.53
CA TYR A 2 1.65 54.67 -2.76
C TYR A 2 1.31 53.90 -1.49
N LYS A 3 0.24 53.09 -1.53
CA LYS A 3 -0.07 52.12 -0.47
C LYS A 3 0.60 50.80 -0.84
N LEU A 4 1.73 50.48 -0.21
CA LEU A 4 2.33 49.16 -0.26
C LEU A 4 1.54 48.26 0.70
N ALA A 5 0.79 47.30 0.16
CA ALA A 5 0.15 46.26 0.95
C ALA A 5 1.17 45.13 1.20
N LEU A 6 1.59 45.00 2.46
CA LEU A 6 2.49 43.94 2.94
C LEU A 6 1.65 42.68 3.21
N THR A 7 1.71 41.69 2.32
CA THR A 7 1.06 40.39 2.53
C THR A 7 1.97 39.51 3.38
N ILE A 8 1.56 39.23 4.62
CA ILE A 8 2.22 38.29 5.53
C ILE A 8 1.85 36.86 5.09
N ILE A 9 2.83 36.09 4.62
CA ILE A 9 2.68 34.66 4.35
C ILE A 9 2.83 33.92 5.68
N PHE A 10 1.72 33.43 6.23
CA PHE A 10 1.73 32.47 7.33
C PHE A 10 2.12 31.10 6.79
N LEU A 11 3.39 30.72 6.95
CA LEU A 11 3.85 29.34 6.77
C LEU A 11 3.32 28.50 7.95
N PHE A 12 2.17 27.87 7.76
CA PHE A 12 1.72 26.78 8.62
C PHE A 12 2.64 25.58 8.40
N SER A 13 3.65 25.44 9.25
CA SER A 13 4.41 24.20 9.41
C SER A 13 3.52 23.17 10.08
N ALA A 14 2.73 22.43 9.30
CA ALA A 14 2.03 21.26 9.80
C ALA A 14 3.07 20.19 10.17
N PRO A 15 2.99 19.60 11.38
CA PRO A 15 3.81 18.45 11.71
C PRO A 15 3.43 17.30 10.78
N LEU A 16 4.42 16.75 10.06
CA LEU A 16 4.28 15.45 9.41
C LEU A 16 4.14 14.40 10.51
N PHE A 17 2.90 14.08 10.88
CA PHE A 17 2.64 12.83 11.58
C PHE A 17 2.91 11.71 10.59
N ALA A 18 4.06 11.05 10.72
CA ALA A 18 4.31 9.78 10.07
C ALA A 18 3.21 8.82 10.55
N ALA A 19 2.26 8.50 9.68
CA ALA A 19 1.23 7.55 10.00
C ALA A 19 1.90 6.21 10.31
N ASP A 20 1.63 5.65 11.50
CA ASP A 20 2.09 4.31 11.88
C ASP A 20 1.59 3.34 10.82
N THR A 21 2.50 2.86 9.97
CA THR A 21 2.19 1.84 8.99
C THR A 21 1.84 0.55 9.74
N PRO A 22 0.61 0.04 9.63
CA PRO A 22 0.19 -1.09 10.46
C PRO A 22 1.02 -2.33 10.15
N VAL A 23 1.46 -2.98 11.21
CA VAL A 23 2.20 -4.24 11.17
C VAL A 23 1.20 -5.38 11.33
N THR A 24 1.21 -6.34 10.40
CA THR A 24 0.23 -7.45 10.35
C THR A 24 0.89 -8.76 9.89
N THR A 25 0.14 -9.87 9.90
CA THR A 25 0.54 -11.12 9.22
C THR A 25 -0.32 -11.38 8.00
N ILE A 26 0.24 -12.09 7.02
CA ILE A 26 -0.49 -12.49 5.82
C ILE A 26 -1.26 -13.78 6.14
N SER A 27 -2.58 -13.76 6.00
CA SER A 27 -3.46 -14.91 6.26
C SER A 27 -3.81 -15.68 4.98
N MET A 28 -3.70 -15.05 3.82
CA MET A 28 -3.88 -15.68 2.52
C MET A 28 -3.01 -15.01 1.46
N LEU A 29 -2.39 -15.83 0.60
CA LEU A 29 -1.72 -15.43 -0.61
C LEU A 29 -2.27 -16.25 -1.78
N ARG A 30 -2.82 -15.59 -2.80
CA ARG A 30 -3.39 -16.27 -3.99
C ARG A 30 -2.95 -15.57 -5.27
N GLY A 31 -2.32 -16.32 -6.18
CA GLY A 31 -2.04 -15.84 -7.54
C GLY A 31 -3.32 -15.71 -8.37
N PHE A 32 -3.34 -14.77 -9.31
CA PHE A 32 -4.39 -14.66 -10.32
C PHE A 32 -3.80 -14.41 -11.71
N THR A 33 -4.58 -14.76 -12.72
CA THR A 33 -4.30 -14.45 -14.12
C THR A 33 -5.63 -14.09 -14.79
N SER A 34 -5.68 -12.91 -15.38
CA SER A 34 -6.75 -12.47 -16.29
C SER A 34 -6.13 -12.17 -17.65
N THR A 35 -6.97 -11.88 -18.65
CA THR A 35 -6.59 -11.73 -20.07
C THR A 35 -5.25 -11.00 -20.29
N ASP A 36 -5.04 -9.86 -19.61
CA ASP A 36 -3.82 -9.06 -19.76
C ASP A 36 -3.11 -8.76 -18.43
N VAL A 37 -3.50 -9.40 -17.33
CA VAL A 37 -2.96 -9.07 -16.01
C VAL A 37 -2.70 -10.33 -15.18
N VAL A 38 -1.44 -10.49 -14.77
CA VAL A 38 -1.02 -11.45 -13.75
C VAL A 38 -0.82 -10.71 -12.44
N GLY A 39 -1.06 -11.36 -11.30
CA GLY A 39 -0.74 -10.76 -10.02
C GLY A 39 -1.08 -11.65 -8.83
N ILE A 40 -1.19 -11.02 -7.67
CA ILE A 40 -1.57 -11.67 -6.43
C ILE A 40 -2.67 -10.91 -5.69
N TYR A 41 -3.49 -11.67 -4.97
CA TYR A 41 -4.35 -11.20 -3.90
C TYR A 41 -3.75 -11.59 -2.56
N LEU A 42 -3.87 -10.66 -1.60
CA LEU A 42 -3.42 -10.83 -0.23
C LEU A 42 -4.60 -10.61 0.70
N LYS A 43 -4.72 -11.47 1.72
CA LYS A 43 -5.52 -11.21 2.91
C LYS A 43 -4.58 -11.16 4.11
N THR A 44 -4.87 -10.27 5.03
CA THR A 44 -4.11 -10.10 6.28
C THR A 44 -4.94 -10.57 7.46
N ALA A 45 -4.29 -10.77 8.61
CA ALA A 45 -4.98 -11.09 9.85
C ALA A 45 -5.72 -9.86 10.40
N ASP A 46 -5.12 -8.68 10.25
CA ASP A 46 -5.66 -7.42 10.75
C ASP A 46 -6.27 -6.58 9.62
N THR A 47 -7.13 -5.64 9.98
CA THR A 47 -7.70 -4.67 9.03
C THR A 47 -6.61 -3.76 8.47
N ILE A 48 -6.57 -3.65 7.14
CA ILE A 48 -5.59 -2.83 6.41
C ILE A 48 -6.23 -1.50 6.06
N PRO A 49 -5.47 -0.39 6.08
CA PRO A 49 -5.95 0.90 5.58
C PRO A 49 -6.44 0.80 4.14
N ASN A 50 -7.58 1.44 3.87
CA ASN A 50 -8.09 1.67 2.51
C ASN A 50 -8.19 3.18 2.24
N PRO A 51 -7.04 3.89 2.20
CA PRO A 51 -7.02 5.34 2.04
C PRO A 51 -7.64 5.81 0.71
N ALA A 52 -7.48 5.02 -0.36
CA ALA A 52 -8.06 5.29 -1.67
C ALA A 52 -9.59 5.02 -1.74
N GLN A 53 -10.22 4.59 -0.65
CA GLN A 53 -11.66 4.28 -0.57
C GLN A 53 -12.13 3.32 -1.68
N CYS A 54 -11.33 2.30 -1.96
CA CYS A 54 -11.66 1.27 -2.94
C CYS A 54 -12.92 0.50 -2.55
N ALA A 55 -13.72 0.09 -3.54
CA ALA A 55 -15.01 -0.57 -3.30
C ALA A 55 -14.88 -1.90 -2.53
N SER A 56 -13.78 -2.61 -2.71
CA SER A 56 -13.44 -3.80 -1.93
C SER A 56 -12.32 -3.47 -0.95
N ASN A 57 -12.44 -3.89 0.32
CA ASN A 57 -11.43 -3.71 1.36
C ASN A 57 -11.00 -5.04 2.00
N SER A 58 -11.52 -6.17 1.51
CA SER A 58 -11.29 -7.50 2.08
C SER A 58 -9.97 -8.13 1.64
N LEU A 59 -9.41 -7.64 0.53
CA LEU A 59 -8.17 -8.12 -0.08
C LEU A 59 -7.36 -6.94 -0.59
N ILE A 60 -6.04 -7.10 -0.60
CA ILE A 60 -5.11 -6.21 -1.28
C ILE A 60 -4.72 -6.87 -2.60
N ARG A 61 -4.53 -6.07 -3.66
CA ARG A 61 -4.13 -6.56 -4.98
C ARG A 61 -2.81 -5.94 -5.42
N MET A 62 -1.88 -6.79 -5.87
CA MET A 62 -0.66 -6.40 -6.58
C MET A 62 -0.71 -6.99 -7.99
N ALA A 63 -0.64 -6.13 -9.01
CA ALA A 63 -0.57 -6.54 -10.41
C ALA A 63 0.89 -6.51 -10.89
N LYS A 64 1.27 -7.46 -11.74
CA LYS A 64 2.58 -7.50 -12.40
C LYS A 64 2.62 -6.45 -13.51
N LEU A 65 3.04 -5.24 -13.16
CA LEU A 65 3.25 -4.14 -14.12
C LEU A 65 4.71 -4.11 -14.61
N ASP A 66 5.65 -4.29 -13.67
CA ASP A 66 7.07 -4.51 -13.92
C ASP A 66 7.46 -5.90 -13.39
N SER A 67 8.26 -6.65 -14.14
CA SER A 67 8.58 -8.02 -13.75
C SER A 67 9.55 -8.11 -12.58
N ALA A 68 10.58 -7.27 -12.51
CA ALA A 68 11.61 -7.36 -11.48
C ALA A 68 11.06 -6.93 -10.12
N ASP A 69 10.34 -5.81 -10.08
CA ASP A 69 9.73 -5.30 -8.85
C ASP A 69 8.66 -6.26 -8.33
N PHE A 70 7.83 -6.80 -9.22
CA PHE A 70 6.81 -7.77 -8.85
C PHE A 70 7.42 -9.06 -8.29
N ASP A 71 8.40 -9.64 -8.98
CA ASP A 71 9.00 -10.93 -8.58
C ASP A 71 9.74 -10.78 -7.24
N MET A 72 10.41 -9.64 -6.99
CA MET A 72 11.03 -9.32 -5.71
C MET A 72 9.99 -9.22 -4.58
N GLN A 73 8.96 -8.39 -4.75
CA GLN A 73 7.93 -8.20 -3.73
C GLN A 73 7.16 -9.51 -3.47
N TYR A 74 6.81 -10.24 -4.52
CA TYR A 74 6.15 -11.53 -4.40
C TYR A 74 6.99 -12.53 -3.59
N SER A 75 8.30 -12.63 -3.87
CA SER A 75 9.20 -13.52 -3.14
C SER A 75 9.27 -13.17 -1.66
N LEU A 76 9.32 -11.87 -1.34
CA LEU A 76 9.38 -11.37 0.02
C LEU A 76 8.07 -11.63 0.79
N ILE A 77 6.93 -11.39 0.15
CA ILE A 77 5.58 -11.71 0.65
C ILE A 77 5.44 -13.21 0.88
N LEU A 78 5.87 -14.04 -0.08
CA LEU A 78 5.79 -15.50 0.02
C LEU A 78 6.65 -16.03 1.17
N ALA A 79 7.87 -15.51 1.32
CA ALA A 79 8.74 -15.86 2.44
C ALA A 79 8.12 -15.46 3.78
N ALA A 80 7.56 -14.26 3.90
CA ALA A 80 6.90 -13.81 5.11
C ALA A 80 5.66 -14.64 5.45
N PHE A 81 4.85 -14.99 4.45
CA PHE A 81 3.69 -15.87 4.60
C PHE A 81 4.12 -17.28 5.08
N ALA A 82 5.11 -17.89 4.42
CA ALA A 82 5.60 -19.22 4.76
C ALA A 82 6.24 -19.28 6.16
N ALA A 83 6.94 -18.21 6.57
CA ALA A 83 7.55 -18.11 7.88
C ALA A 83 6.61 -17.55 8.98
N ASN A 84 5.35 -17.26 8.64
CA ASN A 84 4.39 -16.57 9.51
C ASN A 84 4.97 -15.31 10.18
N LYS A 85 5.72 -14.54 9.41
CA LYS A 85 6.37 -13.30 9.86
C LYS A 85 5.43 -12.12 9.72
N ARG A 86 5.63 -11.13 10.60
CA ARG A 86 4.94 -9.85 10.52
C ARG A 86 5.51 -9.03 9.37
N VAL A 87 4.65 -8.27 8.72
CA VAL A 87 4.97 -7.40 7.59
C VAL A 87 4.30 -6.05 7.75
N THR A 88 4.92 -5.04 7.16
CA THR A 88 4.30 -3.76 6.84
C THR A 88 3.94 -3.76 5.37
N LEU A 89 2.69 -3.44 5.06
CA LEU A 89 2.19 -3.28 3.70
C LEU A 89 1.95 -1.80 3.42
N LYS A 90 2.63 -1.26 2.41
CA LYS A 90 2.39 0.10 1.93
C LYS A 90 1.29 0.06 0.87
N ILE A 91 0.14 0.65 1.17
CA ILE A 91 -1.02 0.73 0.29
C ILE A 91 -1.04 2.09 -0.40
N HIS A 92 -1.53 2.15 -1.64
CA HIS A 92 -1.66 3.40 -2.37
C HIS A 92 -2.78 4.27 -1.82
N ASP A 93 -2.48 5.55 -1.60
CA ASP A 93 -3.39 6.49 -0.93
C ASP A 93 -4.56 6.94 -1.79
N THR A 94 -4.40 6.94 -3.11
CA THR A 94 -5.38 7.49 -4.06
C THR A 94 -5.81 6.56 -5.19
N GLU A 95 -5.19 5.38 -5.33
CA GLU A 95 -5.42 4.50 -6.48
C GLU A 95 -5.85 3.10 -6.03
N CYS A 96 -6.85 2.58 -6.74
CA CYS A 96 -7.30 1.20 -6.59
C CYS A 96 -6.75 0.33 -7.72
N SER A 97 -6.46 -0.92 -7.40
CA SER A 97 -6.13 -1.96 -8.36
C SER A 97 -7.38 -2.79 -8.62
N SER A 98 -8.12 -2.48 -9.69
CA SER A 98 -9.38 -3.16 -10.04
C SER A 98 -10.38 -3.22 -8.87
N SER A 99 -10.61 -2.08 -8.23
CA SER A 99 -11.50 -1.92 -7.06
C SER A 99 -10.98 -2.45 -5.71
N TYR A 100 -9.75 -2.96 -5.64
CA TYR A 100 -9.08 -3.36 -4.40
C TYR A 100 -7.97 -2.37 -4.02
N PRO A 101 -7.60 -2.25 -2.73
CA PRO A 101 -6.37 -1.60 -2.30
C PRO A 101 -5.17 -2.03 -3.14
N LYS A 102 -4.45 -1.06 -3.70
CA LYS A 102 -3.25 -1.30 -4.51
C LYS A 102 -2.04 -1.40 -3.58
N LEU A 103 -1.33 -2.53 -3.62
CA LEU A 103 -0.05 -2.67 -2.94
C LEU A 103 1.02 -1.87 -3.69
N ILE A 104 1.80 -1.08 -2.94
CA ILE A 104 3.00 -0.38 -3.43
C ILE A 104 4.25 -1.17 -3.05
N ASN A 105 4.34 -1.57 -1.78
CA ASN A 105 5.55 -2.20 -1.24
C ASN A 105 5.24 -3.07 -0.02
N THR A 106 6.13 -4.02 0.28
CA THR A 106 6.13 -4.85 1.49
C THR A 106 7.48 -4.77 2.19
N VAL A 107 7.47 -4.63 3.51
CA VAL A 107 8.66 -4.71 4.36
C VAL A 107 8.44 -5.80 5.40
N VAL A 108 9.37 -6.76 5.52
CA VAL A 108 9.28 -7.81 6.55
C VAL A 108 9.85 -7.29 7.86
N TYR A 109 9.09 -7.43 8.94
CA TYR A 109 9.59 -7.20 10.29
C TYR A 109 10.42 -8.41 10.73
N GLN A 110 11.64 -8.15 11.21
CA GLN A 110 12.54 -9.19 11.71
C GLN A 110 12.04 -9.76 13.04
#